data_AF-A0A257JS29-F1
#
_entry.id   AF-A0A257JS29-F1
#
_cell.length_a   1.000
_cell.length_b   1.000
_cell.length_c   1.000
_cell.angle_alpha   90.00
_cell.angle_beta   90.00
_cell.angle_gamma   90.00
#
_symmetry.space_group_name_H-M   'P 1'
#
loop_
_entity.id
_entity.type
_entity.pdbx_description
1 polymer ?
#
loop_
_entity_poly.entity_id
_entity_poly.type
_entity_poly.pdbx_seq_one_letter_code
_entity_poly.pdbx_strand_id
1 'polypeptide(L)'
;MSRVARHSSESEIEALEQLCERLVGFGADISLEWVDGFLTALLASRRVIAPSEWLPKLSGDAFERAFADPQDEAQALTVLMARWNALASQLDADSILDDPESVRLAPL
;
A
#
# COMPACT_ATOMS: atom_id res chain seq x y z
N MET A 1 -18.83 15.38 9.06
CA MET A 1 -17.82 16.39 8.65
C MET A 1 -16.75 15.63 7.91
N SER A 2 -16.56 15.93 6.62
CA SER A 2 -15.57 15.25 5.78
C SER A 2 -14.17 15.39 6.37
N ARG A 3 -13.45 14.26 6.55
CA ARG A 3 -12.07 14.27 7.03
C ARG A 3 -11.13 14.62 5.87
N VAL A 4 -10.06 15.37 6.13
CA VAL A 4 -9.02 15.64 5.13
C VAL A 4 -8.34 14.33 4.73
N ALA A 5 -8.23 14.09 3.42
CA ALA A 5 -7.55 12.91 2.90
C ALA A 5 -6.04 13.01 3.17
N ARG A 6 -5.44 11.92 3.67
CA ARG A 6 -3.98 11.84 3.82
C ARG A 6 -3.32 11.57 2.47
N HIS A 7 -2.27 12.33 2.19
CA HIS A 7 -1.36 12.07 1.07
C HIS A 7 -0.03 11.53 1.59
N SER A 8 0.60 10.66 0.82
CA SER A 8 1.93 10.17 1.12
C SER A 8 2.94 11.32 1.00
N SER A 9 3.91 11.37 1.91
CA SER A 9 5.07 12.26 1.71
C SER A 9 5.98 11.72 0.61
N GLU A 10 6.85 12.58 0.08
CA GLU A 10 7.89 12.17 -0.89
C GLU A 10 8.77 11.04 -0.32
N SER A 11 9.19 11.15 0.95
CA SER A 11 9.98 10.11 1.62
C SER A 11 9.24 8.78 1.80
N GLU A 12 7.90 8.80 1.95
CA GLU A 12 7.10 7.58 2.02
C GLU A 12 6.98 6.91 0.65
N ILE A 13 6.89 7.70 -0.43
CA ILE A 13 6.87 7.20 -1.80
C ILE A 13 8.23 6.60 -2.16
N GLU A 14 9.33 7.32 -1.87
CA GLU A 14 10.69 6.84 -2.10
C GLU A 14 10.97 5.53 -1.36
N ALA A 15 10.53 5.41 -0.10
CA ALA A 15 10.67 4.17 0.65
C ALA A 15 9.88 3.00 0.03
N LEU A 16 8.69 3.27 -0.51
CA LEU A 16 7.88 2.27 -1.20
C LEU A 16 8.52 1.85 -2.54
N GLU A 17 9.07 2.79 -3.28
CA GLU A 17 9.81 2.53 -4.52
C GLU A 17 11.02 1.63 -4.26
N GLN A 18 11.86 1.97 -3.27
CA GLN A 18 13.00 1.14 -2.86
C GLN A 18 12.59 -0.26 -2.42
N LEU A 19 11.45 -0.40 -1.74
CA LEU A 19 10.89 -1.70 -1.38
C LEU A 19 10.50 -2.52 -2.62
N CYS A 20 9.87 -1.89 -3.62
CA CYS A 20 9.51 -2.55 -4.87
C CYS A 20 10.76 -2.99 -5.64
N GLU A 21 11.76 -2.12 -5.77
CA GLU A 21 13.05 -2.44 -6.41
C GLU A 21 13.74 -3.64 -5.74
N ARG A 22 13.75 -3.67 -4.41
CA ARG A 22 14.30 -4.80 -3.65
C ARG A 22 13.54 -6.09 -3.99
N LEU A 23 12.21 -6.09 -3.95
CA LEU A 23 11.40 -7.27 -4.29
C LEU A 23 11.62 -7.75 -5.72
N VAL A 24 11.75 -6.83 -6.69
CA VAL A 24 12.10 -7.15 -8.08
C VAL A 24 13.47 -7.82 -8.17
N GLY A 25 14.45 -7.35 -7.38
CA GLY A 25 15.76 -8.00 -7.25
C GLY A 25 15.71 -9.45 -6.74
N PHE A 26 14.61 -9.85 -6.09
CA PHE A 26 14.36 -11.23 -5.63
C PHE A 26 13.39 -12.02 -6.53
N GLY A 27 12.95 -11.42 -7.65
CA GLY A 27 12.15 -12.08 -8.68
C GLY A 27 10.65 -11.79 -8.62
N ALA A 28 10.20 -10.82 -7.83
CA ALA A 28 8.83 -10.32 -7.94
C ALA A 28 8.61 -9.58 -9.26
N ASP A 29 7.47 -9.79 -9.90
CA ASP A 29 7.05 -9.08 -11.11
C ASP A 29 6.05 -7.97 -10.73
N ILE A 30 6.57 -6.88 -10.18
CA ILE A 30 5.78 -5.75 -9.66
C ILE A 30 6.41 -4.42 -10.04
N SER A 31 5.59 -3.37 -10.10
CA SER A 31 6.03 -1.96 -10.16
C SER A 31 5.36 -1.16 -9.04
N LEU A 32 5.81 0.07 -8.80
CA LEU A 32 5.21 0.97 -7.82
C LEU A 32 3.71 1.19 -8.07
N GLU A 33 3.34 1.48 -9.32
CA GLU A 33 1.96 1.72 -9.76
C GLU A 33 1.12 0.45 -9.64
N TRP A 34 1.72 -0.72 -9.91
CA TRP A 34 1.03 -1.99 -9.75
C TRP A 34 0.72 -2.29 -8.28
N VAL A 35 1.69 -2.08 -7.39
CA VAL A 35 1.50 -2.23 -5.93
C VAL A 35 0.42 -1.25 -5.44
N ASP A 36 0.44 -0.01 -5.92
CA ASP A 36 -0.56 1.00 -5.56
C ASP A 36 -1.99 0.57 -5.96
N GLY A 37 -2.16 0.14 -7.21
CA GLY A 37 -3.43 -0.36 -7.71
C GLY A 37 -3.91 -1.61 -6.98
N PHE A 38 -2.99 -2.53 -6.66
CA PHE A 38 -3.30 -3.73 -5.90
C PHE A 38 -3.83 -3.40 -4.49
N LEU A 39 -3.13 -2.54 -3.73
CA LEU A 39 -3.58 -2.14 -2.39
C LEU A 39 -4.90 -1.37 -2.43
N THR A 40 -5.09 -0.51 -3.43
CA THR A 40 -6.35 0.20 -3.69
C THR A 40 -7.51 -0.78 -3.89
N ALA A 41 -7.30 -1.83 -4.70
CA ALA A 41 -8.33 -2.85 -4.96
C ALA A 41 -8.68 -3.66 -3.70
N LEU A 42 -7.70 -3.96 -2.84
CA LEU A 42 -7.95 -4.63 -1.56
C LEU A 42 -8.81 -3.77 -0.63
N LEU A 43 -8.50 -2.48 -0.54
CA LEU A 43 -9.24 -1.52 0.29
C LEU A 43 -10.67 -1.28 -0.21
N ALA A 44 -10.89 -1.34 -1.53
CA ALA A 44 -12.21 -1.25 -2.14
C ALA A 44 -13.04 -2.55 -2.04
N SER A 45 -12.48 -3.61 -1.46
CA SER A 45 -13.15 -4.92 -1.38
C SER A 45 -14.20 -4.97 -0.26
N ARG A 46 -15.11 -5.96 -0.33
CA ARG A 46 -16.22 -6.12 0.63
C ARG A 46 -15.80 -6.55 2.05
N ARG A 47 -14.53 -6.86 2.28
CA ARG A 47 -14.01 -7.26 3.60
C ARG A 47 -12.58 -6.79 3.78
N VAL A 48 -12.14 -6.71 5.03
CA VAL A 48 -10.71 -6.54 5.33
C VAL A 48 -9.97 -7.83 4.99
N ILE A 49 -8.85 -7.69 4.26
CA ILE A 49 -7.94 -8.78 3.89
C ILE A 49 -6.64 -8.55 4.68
N ALA A 50 -6.23 -9.55 5.47
CA ALA A 50 -5.08 -9.41 6.36
C ALA A 50 -3.75 -9.48 5.57
N PRO A 51 -2.66 -8.84 6.06
CA PRO A 51 -1.34 -8.92 5.43
C PRO A 51 -0.85 -10.34 5.13
N SER A 52 -1.05 -11.27 6.05
CA SER A 52 -0.69 -12.67 5.85
C SER A 52 -1.41 -13.36 4.67
N GLU A 53 -2.54 -12.80 4.23
CA GLU A 53 -3.32 -13.32 3.10
C GLU A 53 -2.91 -12.68 1.77
N TRP A 54 -2.75 -11.35 1.74
CA TRP A 54 -2.47 -10.64 0.48
C TRP A 54 -0.98 -10.53 0.15
N LEU A 55 -0.07 -10.54 1.13
CA LEU A 55 1.36 -10.33 0.88
C LEU A 55 2.00 -11.45 0.02
N PRO A 56 1.67 -12.74 0.23
CA PRO A 56 2.12 -13.80 -0.68
C PRO A 56 1.51 -13.70 -2.08
N LYS A 57 0.35 -13.05 -2.24
CA LYS A 57 -0.27 -12.80 -3.55
C LYS A 57 0.36 -11.64 -4.29
N LEU A 58 0.86 -10.64 -3.55
CA LEU A 58 1.57 -9.50 -4.10
C LEU A 58 2.92 -9.90 -4.68
N SER A 59 3.68 -10.73 -3.94
CA SER A 59 5.13 -10.90 -4.18
C SER A 59 5.60 -12.36 -4.29
N GLY A 60 4.70 -13.34 -4.19
CA GLY A 60 5.08 -14.74 -4.12
C GLY A 60 5.92 -15.04 -2.87
N ASP A 61 7.08 -15.67 -3.06
CA ASP A 61 8.07 -15.93 -2.01
C ASP A 61 9.16 -14.84 -1.93
N ALA A 62 9.10 -13.81 -2.78
CA ALA A 62 10.16 -12.80 -2.89
C ALA A 62 10.31 -11.99 -1.61
N PHE A 63 9.21 -11.71 -0.89
CA PHE A 63 9.26 -10.98 0.38
C PHE A 63 10.01 -11.75 1.47
N GLU A 64 9.68 -13.03 1.67
CA GLU A 64 10.37 -13.89 2.64
C GLU A 64 11.86 -14.06 2.30
N ARG A 65 12.20 -14.14 1.01
CA ARG A 65 13.58 -14.24 0.54
C ARG A 65 14.34 -12.92 0.66
N ALA A 66 13.68 -11.79 0.44
CA ALA A 66 14.27 -10.47 0.51
C ALA A 66 14.53 -10.04 1.96
N PHE A 67 13.64 -10.37 2.90
CA PHE A 67 13.65 -9.88 4.28
C PHE A 67 13.76 -11.05 5.27
N ALA A 68 14.99 -11.53 5.51
CA ALA A 68 15.23 -12.72 6.34
C ALA A 68 15.30 -12.44 7.86
N ASP A 69 15.46 -11.18 8.27
CA ASP A 69 15.48 -10.76 9.66
C ASP A 69 14.11 -10.20 10.08
N PRO A 70 13.57 -10.57 11.27
CA PRO A 70 12.25 -10.09 11.71
C PRO A 70 12.09 -8.57 11.81
N GLN A 71 13.17 -7.83 12.10
CA GLN A 71 13.13 -6.36 12.13
C GLN A 71 13.05 -5.77 10.72
N ASP A 72 13.81 -6.33 9.79
CA ASP A 72 13.80 -5.91 8.37
C ASP A 72 12.43 -6.21 7.73
N GLU A 73 11.86 -7.38 8.03
CA GLU A 73 10.50 -7.76 7.64
C GLU A 73 9.44 -6.77 8.17
N ALA A 74 9.51 -6.45 9.47
CA ALA A 74 8.60 -5.51 10.11
C ALA A 74 8.73 -4.08 9.53
N GLN A 75 9.94 -3.67 9.18
CA GLN A 75 10.19 -2.37 8.56
C GLN A 75 9.62 -2.32 7.13
N ALA A 76 9.79 -3.39 6.34
CA ALA A 76 9.22 -3.49 5.01
C ALA A 76 7.68 -3.49 5.04
N LEU A 77 7.09 -4.22 5.99
CA LEU A 77 5.64 -4.21 6.19
C LEU A 77 5.15 -2.81 6.61
N THR A 78 5.91 -2.09 7.43
CA THR A 78 5.59 -0.71 7.83
C THR A 78 5.51 0.22 6.63
N VAL A 79 6.39 0.06 5.63
CA VAL A 79 6.35 0.84 4.39
C VAL A 79 5.07 0.56 3.59
N LEU A 80 4.73 -0.72 3.38
CA LEU A 80 3.47 -1.11 2.72
C LEU A 80 2.24 -0.57 3.48
N MET A 81 2.27 -0.61 4.81
CA MET A 81 1.20 -0.10 5.66
C MET A 81 1.10 1.42 5.67
N ALA A 82 2.21 2.14 5.48
CA ALA A 82 2.17 3.59 5.33
C ALA A 82 1.36 3.99 4.09
N ARG A 83 1.57 3.32 2.94
CA ARG A 83 0.79 3.54 1.72
C ARG A 83 -0.66 3.10 1.86
N TRP A 84 -0.89 1.91 2.41
CA TRP A 84 -2.24 1.41 2.73
C TRP A 84 -3.06 2.44 3.52
N ASN A 85 -2.47 3.01 4.59
CA ASN A 85 -3.16 3.97 5.43
C ASN A 85 -3.45 5.31 4.71
N ALA A 86 -2.61 5.71 3.75
CA ALA A 86 -2.90 6.87 2.92
C ALA A 86 -4.10 6.58 1.99
N LEU A 87 -4.06 5.46 1.28
CA LEU A 87 -5.17 5.01 0.42
C LEU A 87 -6.49 4.84 1.19
N ALA A 88 -6.44 4.24 2.38
CA ALA A 88 -7.61 4.04 3.23
C ALA A 88 -8.25 5.38 3.63
N SER A 89 -7.45 6.41 3.92
CA SER A 89 -7.94 7.75 4.21
C SER A 89 -8.58 8.43 2.99
N GLN A 90 -8.08 8.14 1.79
CA GLN A 90 -8.63 8.67 0.53
C GLN A 90 -9.94 7.97 0.14
N LEU A 91 -10.04 6.67 0.42
CA LEU A 91 -11.19 5.80 0.13
C LEU A 91 -12.27 5.77 1.24
N ASP A 92 -12.14 6.60 2.29
CA ASP A 92 -13.10 6.66 3.38
C ASP A 92 -14.51 7.03 2.90
N ALA A 93 -15.43 6.06 2.95
CA ALA A 93 -16.76 6.18 2.36
C ALA A 93 -17.59 7.30 2.99
N ASP A 94 -17.52 7.45 4.32
CA ASP A 94 -18.23 8.52 5.03
C ASP A 94 -17.76 9.90 4.55
N SER A 95 -16.44 10.09 4.41
CA SER A 95 -15.90 11.36 3.92
C SER A 95 -16.23 11.65 2.45
N ILE A 96 -16.37 10.61 1.61
CA ILE A 96 -16.82 10.73 0.22
C ILE A 96 -18.30 11.12 0.16
N LEU A 97 -19.15 10.52 0.99
CA LEU A 97 -20.58 10.84 1.04
C LEU A 97 -20.83 12.24 1.61
N ASP A 98 -20.02 12.68 2.57
CA ASP A 98 -20.09 14.02 3.15
C ASP A 98 -19.69 15.14 2.16
N ASP A 99 -18.76 14.86 1.23
CA ASP A 99 -18.27 15.84 0.24
C ASP A 99 -17.85 15.15 -1.09
N PRO A 100 -18.83 14.80 -1.95
CA PRO A 100 -18.59 14.00 -3.15
C PRO A 100 -17.90 14.74 -4.29
N GLU A 101 -17.86 16.08 -4.25
CA GLU A 101 -17.19 16.90 -5.27
C GLU A 101 -15.68 17.03 -5.01
N SER A 102 -15.22 16.65 -3.81
CA SER A 102 -13.82 16.69 -3.41
C SER A 102 -12.99 15.61 -4.14
N VAL A 103 -11.89 16.03 -4.77
CA VAL A 103 -10.90 15.09 -5.32
C VAL A 103 -10.02 14.59 -4.18
N ARG A 104 -10.25 13.34 -3.78
CA ARG A 104 -9.57 12.69 -2.64
C ARG A 104 -8.48 11.71 -3.06
N LEU A 105 -8.67 11.02 -4.18
CA LEU A 105 -7.76 10.00 -4.67
C LEU A 105 -6.55 10.64 -5.35
N ALA A 106 -5.36 10.25 -4.89
CA ALA A 106 -4.07 10.61 -5.47
C ALA A 106 -3.32 9.32 -5.85
N PRO A 107 -3.62 8.74 -7.03
CA PRO A 107 -2.89 7.58 -7.54
C PRO A 107 -1.42 7.95 -7.79
N LEU A 108 -0.54 6.96 -7.61
CA LEU A 108 0.89 7.07 -7.95
C LEU A 108 1.12 6.75 -9.44
#